data_AF-A0AAW0FHJ5-F1
#
_entry.id   AF-A0AAW0FHJ5-F1
#
_cell.length_a   1.000
_cell.length_b   1.000
_cell.length_c   1.000
_cell.angle_alpha   90.00
_cell.angle_beta   90.00
_cell.angle_gamma   90.00
#
_symmetry.space_group_name_H-M   'P 1'
#
loop_
_entity.id
_entity.type
_entity.pdbx_description
1 polymer ?
#
loop_
_entity_poly.entity_id
_entity_poly.type
_entity_poly.pdbx_seq_one_letter_code
_entity_poly.pdbx_strand_id
1 'polypeptide(L)'
;MHNFSESEKLAYMGERDDDKMFHFTCFNVDPIDDPSVGLVNGELAIPGTLLRREVFDPVVNQVLELIEEQLKKIDQRLDCLLLVGGFSGSEYLFHRAQERFTGRIRVVARPPDCDTATLRGAAQYGLARRPLVSSVIAPQSYMMKVKLPAESQDYLKRPAYIRENDAGVSICDNRLQYLVAKGAILRKGQRLKHKFCKFSQTAQDRMFVATLYTSDSEQIMRYTDEGEIMELCKWTVDLGVLPSFQQNAGMPQPNGFYTEFELGLELDSAEVRGVLIHQGQDWGRVVFDFRA
;
A
#
# COMPACT_ATOMS: atom_id res chain seq x y z
N MET A 1 8.29 18.44 24.84
CA MET A 1 8.17 17.52 23.68
C MET A 1 8.79 18.08 22.40
N HIS A 2 8.56 19.34 22.00
CA HIS A 2 9.20 19.92 20.80
C HIS A 2 10.74 19.86 20.84
N ASN A 3 11.36 20.27 21.95
CA ASN A 3 12.83 20.20 22.09
C ASN A 3 13.35 18.77 21.92
N PHE A 4 12.75 17.79 22.60
CA PHE A 4 13.16 16.40 22.46
C PHE A 4 13.07 15.88 21.02
N SER A 5 11.97 16.17 20.33
CA SER A 5 11.77 15.69 18.96
C SER A 5 12.75 16.30 17.96
N GLU A 6 13.13 17.56 18.14
CA GLU A 6 13.92 18.32 17.17
C GLU A 6 15.43 18.25 17.45
N SER A 7 15.85 18.13 18.71
CA SER A 7 17.26 18.20 19.10
C SER A 7 17.73 16.95 19.84
N GLU A 8 17.21 16.68 21.04
CA GLU A 8 17.74 15.65 21.94
C GLU A 8 17.62 14.23 21.35
N LYS A 9 16.53 13.94 20.63
CA LYS A 9 16.33 12.65 19.93
C LYS A 9 17.45 12.33 18.93
N LEU A 10 17.93 13.33 18.21
CA LEU A 10 18.97 13.17 17.21
C LEU A 10 20.37 13.23 17.83
N ALA A 11 20.54 14.03 18.89
CA ALA A 11 21.80 14.19 19.60
C ALA A 11 22.17 12.99 20.50
N TYR A 12 21.21 12.14 20.85
CA TYR A 12 21.43 10.98 21.71
C TYR A 12 22.36 9.93 21.05
N MET A 13 23.39 9.52 21.80
CA MET A 13 24.52 8.70 21.33
C MET A 13 24.51 7.27 21.88
N GLY A 14 23.41 6.82 22.49
CA GLY A 14 23.32 5.46 23.02
C GLY A 14 24.14 5.23 24.28
N GLU A 15 24.89 4.14 24.30
CA GLU A 15 25.69 3.69 25.44
C GLU A 15 26.74 4.75 25.88
N ARG A 16 27.15 5.65 24.97
CA ARG A 16 28.07 6.76 25.31
C ARG A 16 27.46 7.82 26.22
N ASP A 17 26.14 7.85 26.30
CA ASP A 17 25.39 8.78 27.13
C ASP A 17 24.84 8.11 28.40
N ASP A 18 25.14 6.83 28.64
CA ASP A 18 24.58 6.06 29.76
C ASP A 18 24.85 6.73 31.13
N ASP A 19 26.04 7.29 31.30
CA ASP A 19 26.47 7.98 32.53
C ASP A 19 26.04 9.45 32.61
N LYS A 20 25.33 9.97 31.59
CA LYS A 20 24.87 11.37 31.55
C LYS A 20 23.47 11.50 32.14
N MET A 21 23.18 12.67 32.71
CA MET A 21 21.82 13.06 33.09
C MET A 21 21.23 13.94 31.99
N PHE A 22 20.01 13.61 31.58
CA PHE A 22 19.21 14.39 30.65
C PHE A 22 18.12 15.12 31.40
N HIS A 23 18.03 16.42 31.18
CA HIS A 23 17.11 17.28 31.91
C HIS A 23 15.96 17.71 31.00
N PHE A 24 14.75 17.43 31.43
CA PHE A 24 13.53 17.72 30.68
C PHE A 24 12.67 18.70 31.46
N THR A 25 12.36 19.84 30.85
CA THR A 25 11.36 20.75 31.42
C THR A 25 9.97 20.14 31.28
N CYS A 26 9.33 19.91 32.42
CA CYS A 26 7.96 19.41 32.49
C CYS A 26 7.00 20.60 32.71
N PHE A 27 6.03 20.74 31.80
CA PHE A 27 5.01 21.79 31.89
C PHE A 27 3.77 21.26 32.62
N ASN A 28 3.14 22.11 33.43
CA ASN A 28 1.89 21.81 34.14
C ASN A 28 1.97 20.61 35.10
N VAL A 29 3.08 20.49 35.85
CA VAL A 29 3.22 19.46 36.88
C VAL A 29 2.84 20.04 38.25
N ASP A 30 1.95 19.36 38.96
CA ASP A 30 1.55 19.67 40.34
C ASP A 30 1.53 18.36 41.15
N PRO A 31 2.38 18.21 42.19
CA PRO A 31 3.36 19.19 42.69
C PRO A 31 4.55 19.38 41.73
N ILE A 32 5.20 20.56 41.80
CA ILE A 32 6.34 20.90 40.92
C ILE A 32 7.61 20.11 41.29
N ASP A 33 7.64 19.56 42.51
CA ASP A 33 8.73 18.80 43.07
C ASP A 33 8.24 17.39 43.42
N ASP A 34 8.95 16.39 42.90
CA ASP A 34 8.88 15.00 43.35
C ASP A 34 10.30 14.39 43.30
N PRO A 35 11.08 14.52 44.38
CA PRO A 35 12.44 14.00 44.42
C PRO A 35 12.53 12.48 44.25
N SER A 36 11.43 11.74 44.49
CA SER A 36 11.43 10.27 44.37
C SER A 36 11.57 9.80 42.92
N VAL A 37 11.17 10.63 41.96
CA VAL A 37 11.29 10.40 40.52
C VAL A 37 12.32 11.32 39.85
N GLY A 38 13.06 12.12 40.62
CA GLY A 38 14.05 13.07 40.11
C GLY A 38 13.46 14.35 39.52
N LEU A 39 12.23 14.71 39.90
CA LEU A 39 11.58 15.97 39.51
C LEU A 39 11.89 17.05 40.55
N VAL A 40 12.57 18.12 40.14
CA VAL A 40 12.91 19.26 41.00
C VAL A 40 12.66 20.55 40.22
N ASN A 41 11.90 21.49 40.79
CA ASN A 41 11.51 22.75 40.19
C ASN A 41 10.89 22.61 38.78
N GLY A 42 10.09 21.56 38.55
CA GLY A 42 9.51 21.27 37.23
C GLY A 42 10.50 20.72 36.20
N GLU A 43 11.72 20.38 36.60
CA GLU A 43 12.73 19.75 35.74
C GLU A 43 12.93 18.29 36.14
N LEU A 44 12.76 17.38 35.19
CA LEU A 44 12.93 15.95 35.39
C LEU A 44 14.32 15.52 34.89
N ALA A 45 15.14 15.02 35.81
CA ALA A 45 16.45 14.46 35.49
C ALA A 45 16.34 12.94 35.24
N ILE A 46 16.61 12.52 34.01
CA ILE A 46 16.57 11.12 33.58
C ILE A 46 17.99 10.64 33.28
N PRO A 47 18.48 9.54 33.90
CA PRO A 47 19.74 8.93 33.53
C PRO A 47 19.73 8.43 32.09
N GLY A 48 20.83 8.62 31.36
CA GLY A 48 20.95 8.19 29.97
C GLY A 48 20.77 6.69 29.78
N THR A 49 21.19 5.87 30.76
CA THR A 49 20.88 4.43 30.80
C THR A 49 19.39 4.13 30.77
N LEU A 50 18.61 4.87 31.56
CA LEU A 50 17.15 4.73 31.63
C LEU A 50 16.51 5.22 30.34
N LEU A 51 16.98 6.35 29.80
CA LEU A 51 16.53 6.88 28.53
C LEU A 51 16.81 5.89 27.37
N ARG A 52 17.98 5.23 27.38
CA ARG A 52 18.31 4.18 26.42
C ARG A 52 17.29 3.06 26.49
N ARG A 53 17.16 2.46 27.67
CA ARG A 53 16.43 1.20 27.87
C ARG A 53 14.93 1.36 27.64
N GLU A 54 14.36 2.48 28.09
CA GLU A 54 12.91 2.68 28.10
C GLU A 54 12.39 3.47 26.88
N VAL A 55 13.24 4.26 26.20
CA VAL A 55 12.81 5.12 25.09
C VAL A 55 13.49 4.74 23.77
N PHE A 56 14.81 4.69 23.72
CA PHE A 56 15.52 4.49 22.45
C PHE A 56 15.60 3.03 22.02
N ASP A 57 15.96 2.11 22.91
CA ASP A 57 16.08 0.68 22.63
C ASP A 57 14.79 0.10 22.03
N PRO A 58 13.59 0.34 22.59
CA PRO A 58 12.35 -0.19 22.03
C PRO A 58 12.11 0.28 20.59
N VAL A 59 12.33 1.56 20.32
CA VAL A 59 12.08 2.16 18.99
C VAL A 59 13.14 1.72 17.99
N VAL A 60 14.42 1.73 18.38
CA VAL A 60 15.52 1.29 17.50
C VAL A 60 15.39 -0.20 17.19
N ASN A 61 15.07 -1.04 18.19
CA ASN A 61 14.87 -2.47 17.96
C ASN A 61 13.73 -2.74 16.98
N GLN A 62 12.60 -2.04 17.09
CA GLN A 62 11.51 -2.15 16.11
C GLN A 62 11.98 -1.80 14.69
N VAL A 63 12.79 -0.75 14.51
CA VAL A 63 13.36 -0.41 13.19
C VAL A 63 14.25 -1.53 12.67
N LEU A 64 15.13 -2.09 13.52
CA LEU A 64 16.01 -3.20 13.14
C LEU A 64 15.22 -4.47 12.78
N GLU A 65 14.14 -4.77 13.52
CA GLU A 65 13.25 -5.89 13.26
C GLU A 65 12.51 -5.72 11.93
N LEU A 66 11.97 -4.54 11.65
CA LEU A 66 11.34 -4.23 10.37
C LEU A 66 12.31 -4.40 9.20
N ILE A 67 13.57 -3.95 9.34
CA ILE A 67 14.59 -4.19 8.33
C ILE A 67 14.80 -5.71 8.15
N GLU A 68 14.98 -6.44 9.25
CA GLU A 68 15.18 -7.90 9.22
C GLU A 68 14.02 -8.65 8.54
N GLU A 69 12.78 -8.24 8.77
CA GLU A 69 11.60 -8.80 8.10
C GLU A 69 11.63 -8.56 6.59
N GLN A 70 12.06 -7.38 6.14
CA GLN A 70 12.25 -7.14 4.70
C GLN A 70 13.38 -8.00 4.12
N LEU A 71 14.49 -8.17 4.85
CA LEU A 71 15.60 -9.02 4.41
C LEU A 71 15.15 -10.47 4.18
N LYS A 72 14.25 -11.00 5.04
CA LYS A 72 13.71 -12.37 4.89
C LYS A 72 12.87 -12.57 3.63
N LYS A 73 12.35 -11.50 3.03
CA LYS A 73 11.53 -11.56 1.81
C LYS A 73 12.36 -11.46 0.53
N ILE A 74 13.67 -11.29 0.65
CA ILE A 74 14.58 -11.05 -0.48
C ILE A 74 15.49 -12.26 -0.64
N ASP A 75 15.35 -12.95 -1.78
CA ASP A 75 16.21 -14.08 -2.15
C ASP A 75 17.54 -13.64 -2.78
N GLN A 76 17.67 -12.35 -3.12
CA GLN A 76 18.88 -11.80 -3.73
C GLN A 76 19.86 -11.27 -2.70
N ARG A 77 21.14 -11.23 -3.08
CA ARG A 77 22.17 -10.55 -2.30
C ARG A 77 21.86 -9.05 -2.20
N LEU A 78 21.97 -8.51 -0.99
CA LEU A 78 21.87 -7.07 -0.75
C LEU A 78 23.25 -6.43 -0.63
N ASP A 79 23.53 -5.49 -1.53
CA ASP A 79 24.80 -4.79 -1.58
C ASP A 79 24.84 -3.53 -0.71
N CYS A 80 23.69 -2.90 -0.48
CA CYS A 80 23.60 -1.61 0.21
C CYS A 80 22.30 -1.44 0.98
N LEU A 81 22.41 -0.90 2.20
CA LEU A 81 21.33 -0.37 3.03
C LEU A 81 21.58 1.12 3.22
N LEU A 82 20.62 1.95 2.78
CA LEU A 82 20.67 3.40 2.91
C LEU A 82 19.62 3.86 3.92
N LEU A 83 20.06 4.48 5.02
CA LEU A 83 19.20 5.03 6.06
C LEU A 83 18.83 6.47 5.70
N VAL A 84 17.55 6.72 5.43
CA VAL A 84 17.00 8.04 5.07
C VAL A 84 15.75 8.37 5.90
N GLY A 85 15.42 9.65 5.98
CA GLY A 85 14.38 10.21 6.84
C GLY A 85 14.96 10.89 8.08
N GLY A 86 14.13 11.69 8.76
CA GLY A 86 14.60 12.51 9.89
C GLY A 86 15.24 11.70 11.02
N PHE A 87 14.69 10.52 11.36
CA PHE A 87 15.25 9.72 12.44
C PHE A 87 16.57 9.02 12.08
N SER A 88 16.89 8.88 10.79
CA SER A 88 18.22 8.39 10.40
C SER A 88 19.35 9.33 10.83
N GLY A 89 19.05 10.59 11.14
CA GLY A 89 20.02 11.52 11.75
C GLY A 89 20.53 11.08 13.13
N SER A 90 19.85 10.16 13.81
CA SER A 90 20.33 9.61 15.09
C SER A 90 21.60 8.77 14.89
N GLU A 91 22.69 9.15 15.57
CA GLU A 91 23.92 8.35 15.62
C GLU A 91 23.68 6.98 16.23
N TYR A 92 22.83 6.92 17.27
CA TYR A 92 22.52 5.66 17.92
C TYR A 92 21.85 4.65 16.97
N LEU A 93 20.81 5.08 16.24
CA LEU A 93 20.16 4.23 15.24
C LEU A 93 21.15 3.77 14.17
N PHE A 94 21.99 4.67 13.66
CA PHE A 94 22.96 4.36 12.63
C PHE A 94 23.98 3.30 13.10
N HIS A 95 24.54 3.47 14.30
CA HIS A 95 25.49 2.52 14.90
C HIS A 95 24.85 1.13 15.08
N ARG A 96 23.67 1.08 15.70
CA ARG A 96 22.94 -0.18 15.94
C ARG A 96 22.60 -0.90 14.63
N ALA A 97 22.26 -0.17 13.57
CA ALA A 97 22.05 -0.73 12.23
C ALA A 97 23.36 -1.27 11.61
N GLN A 98 24.47 -0.53 11.73
CA GLN A 98 25.77 -1.00 11.25
C GLN A 98 26.19 -2.29 11.95
N GLU A 99 26.11 -2.36 13.28
CA GLU A 99 26.42 -3.56 14.05
C GLU A 99 25.57 -4.76 13.61
N ARG A 100 24.26 -4.54 13.42
CA ARG A 100 23.31 -5.62 13.10
C ARG A 100 23.41 -6.16 11.66
N PHE A 101 23.85 -5.32 10.71
CA PHE A 101 23.72 -5.63 9.28
C PHE A 101 25.05 -5.69 8.51
N THR A 102 26.16 -5.12 8.98
CA THR A 102 27.44 -5.09 8.23
C THR A 102 27.99 -6.50 7.93
N GLY A 103 27.67 -7.50 8.75
CA GLY A 103 28.04 -8.89 8.47
C GLY A 103 27.31 -9.53 7.28
N ARG A 104 26.21 -8.93 6.80
CA ARG A 104 25.34 -9.48 5.73
C ARG A 104 25.19 -8.53 4.54
N ILE A 105 25.26 -7.23 4.79
CA ILE A 105 25.09 -6.17 3.79
C ILE A 105 26.41 -5.43 3.66
N ARG A 106 26.97 -5.38 2.45
CA ARG A 106 28.32 -4.83 2.21
C ARG A 106 28.43 -3.35 2.59
N VAL A 107 27.40 -2.56 2.31
CA VAL A 107 27.37 -1.12 2.60
C VAL A 107 26.18 -0.81 3.48
N VAL A 108 26.41 -0.24 4.66
CA VAL A 108 25.38 0.36 5.51
C VAL A 108 25.75 1.83 5.66
N ALA A 109 24.99 2.71 5.02
CA ALA A 109 25.32 4.12 4.89
C ALA A 109 24.13 5.03 5.19
N ARG A 110 24.44 6.24 5.62
CA ARG A 110 23.51 7.35 5.84
C ARG A 110 24.03 8.56 5.06
N PRO A 111 23.30 9.06 4.06
CA PRO A 111 23.71 10.27 3.35
C PRO A 111 23.69 11.49 4.28
N PRO A 112 24.54 12.51 4.05
CA PRO A 112 24.60 13.71 4.90
C PRO A 112 23.26 14.46 5.00
N ASP A 113 22.47 14.43 3.93
CA ASP A 113 21.14 15.04 3.79
C ASP A 113 20.01 14.02 3.98
N CYS A 114 20.19 13.04 4.88
CA CYS A 114 19.25 11.94 5.08
C CYS A 114 17.82 12.42 5.42
N ASP A 115 17.68 13.53 6.13
CA ASP A 115 16.41 14.15 6.51
C ASP A 115 15.60 14.66 5.30
N THR A 116 16.28 15.17 4.27
CA THR A 116 15.68 15.73 3.05
C THR A 116 15.79 14.83 1.82
N ALA A 117 16.49 13.71 1.91
CA ALA A 117 16.80 12.81 0.80
C ALA A 117 15.55 12.41 -0.02
N THR A 118 14.43 12.08 0.64
CA THR A 118 13.17 11.70 -0.03
C THR A 118 12.58 12.87 -0.84
N LEU A 119 12.52 14.06 -0.26
CA LEU A 119 12.01 15.26 -0.94
C LEU A 119 12.89 15.67 -2.12
N ARG A 120 14.21 15.59 -1.95
CA ARG A 120 15.18 15.84 -3.02
C ARG A 120 14.99 14.84 -4.16
N GLY A 121 14.85 13.56 -3.85
CA GLY A 121 14.58 12.51 -4.83
C GLY A 121 13.28 12.75 -5.59
N ALA A 122 12.20 13.12 -4.90
CA ALA A 122 10.92 13.46 -5.52
C ALA A 122 11.01 14.69 -6.45
N ALA A 123 11.70 15.75 -6.01
CA ALA A 123 11.93 16.94 -6.83
C ALA A 123 12.76 16.61 -8.07
N GLN A 124 13.84 15.83 -7.93
CA GLN A 124 14.64 15.36 -9.06
C GLN A 124 13.82 14.49 -10.02
N TYR A 125 12.97 13.61 -9.50
CA TYR A 125 12.07 12.79 -10.30
C TYR A 125 11.11 13.64 -11.15
N GLY A 126 10.48 14.65 -10.55
CA GLY A 126 9.61 15.58 -11.26
C GLY A 126 10.35 16.41 -12.32
N LEU A 127 11.61 16.79 -12.05
CA LEU A 127 12.44 17.60 -12.95
C LEU A 127 13.12 16.80 -14.07
N ALA A 128 13.24 15.48 -13.94
CA ALA A 128 14.07 14.66 -14.82
C ALA A 128 13.62 14.67 -16.30
N ARG A 129 12.37 15.06 -16.59
CA ARG A 129 11.75 15.08 -17.94
C ARG A 129 11.95 13.79 -18.77
N ARG A 130 12.32 12.69 -18.09
CA ARG A 130 12.58 11.37 -18.65
C ARG A 130 12.12 10.31 -17.65
N PRO A 131 11.74 9.10 -18.09
CA PRO A 131 11.38 8.03 -17.18
C PRO A 131 12.61 7.60 -16.37
N LEU A 132 12.61 7.88 -15.06
CA LEU A 132 13.62 7.36 -14.13
C LEU A 132 13.23 6.02 -13.51
N VAL A 133 11.93 5.79 -13.32
CA VAL A 133 11.40 4.57 -12.72
C VAL A 133 10.92 3.64 -13.84
N SER A 134 11.54 2.47 -13.94
CA SER A 134 11.18 1.45 -14.94
C SER A 134 10.07 0.53 -14.46
N SER A 135 9.96 0.32 -13.14
CA SER A 135 8.99 -0.59 -12.53
C SER A 135 8.56 -0.11 -11.15
N VAL A 136 7.35 -0.47 -10.75
CA VAL A 136 6.78 -0.26 -9.43
C VAL A 136 6.36 -1.62 -8.84
N ILE A 137 6.33 -1.72 -7.52
CA ILE A 137 5.82 -2.91 -6.83
C ILE A 137 4.41 -2.59 -6.36
N ALA A 138 3.44 -3.46 -6.65
CA ALA A 138 2.08 -3.31 -6.17
C ALA A 138 2.06 -3.39 -4.63
N PRO A 139 1.72 -2.32 -3.91
CA PRO A 139 1.78 -2.31 -2.43
C PRO A 139 0.70 -3.19 -1.80
N GLN A 140 -0.38 -3.42 -2.54
CA GLN A 140 -1.54 -4.18 -2.15
C GLN A 140 -1.98 -5.09 -3.29
N SER A 141 -2.81 -6.08 -2.98
CA SER A 141 -3.60 -6.76 -3.99
C SER A 141 -4.73 -5.86 -4.43
N TYR A 142 -5.03 -5.80 -5.74
CA TYR A 142 -6.19 -5.12 -6.30
C TYR A 142 -7.09 -6.15 -6.96
N MET A 143 -8.35 -6.17 -6.56
CA MET A 143 -9.32 -7.16 -6.98
C MET A 143 -10.62 -6.48 -7.40
N MET A 144 -11.38 -7.12 -8.27
CA MET A 144 -12.70 -6.67 -8.66
C MET A 144 -13.75 -7.66 -8.21
N LYS A 145 -14.88 -7.17 -7.70
CA LYS A 145 -16.05 -8.02 -7.46
C LYS A 145 -16.65 -8.43 -8.80
N VAL A 146 -16.81 -9.73 -8.99
CA VAL A 146 -17.31 -10.34 -10.23
C VAL A 146 -18.41 -11.34 -9.94
N LYS A 147 -19.22 -11.59 -10.97
CA LYS A 147 -20.19 -12.68 -11.00
C LYS A 147 -19.59 -13.81 -11.84
N LEU A 148 -19.43 -14.99 -11.25
CA LEU A 148 -18.89 -16.17 -11.95
C LEU A 148 -19.87 -17.33 -11.81
N PRO A 149 -19.86 -18.32 -12.74
CA PRO A 149 -20.62 -19.56 -12.57
C PRO A 149 -20.36 -20.17 -11.19
N ALA A 150 -21.43 -20.56 -10.50
CA ALA A 150 -21.34 -21.08 -9.14
C ALA A 150 -20.63 -22.44 -9.13
N GLU A 151 -19.62 -22.57 -8.29
CA GLU A 151 -18.87 -23.81 -8.08
C GLU A 151 -19.31 -24.49 -6.77
N SER A 152 -19.01 -25.78 -6.58
CA SER A 152 -19.38 -26.54 -5.38
C SER A 152 -18.97 -25.87 -4.07
N GLN A 153 -17.82 -25.19 -4.05
CA GLN A 153 -17.34 -24.44 -2.89
C GLN A 153 -18.24 -23.23 -2.56
N ASP A 154 -18.82 -22.58 -3.58
CA ASP A 154 -19.70 -21.44 -3.41
C ASP A 154 -21.02 -21.93 -2.77
N TYR A 155 -21.56 -23.07 -3.21
CA TYR A 155 -22.76 -23.68 -2.59
C TYR A 155 -22.54 -24.05 -1.12
N LEU A 156 -21.35 -24.54 -0.78
CA LEU A 156 -21.03 -24.93 0.59
C LEU A 156 -20.79 -23.73 1.51
N LYS A 157 -20.00 -22.75 1.05
CA LYS A 157 -19.51 -21.66 1.90
C LYS A 157 -20.38 -20.41 1.83
N ARG A 158 -21.04 -20.17 0.70
CA ARG A 158 -21.66 -18.89 0.33
C ARG A 158 -22.99 -19.07 -0.45
N PRO A 159 -23.90 -19.98 -0.03
CA PRO A 159 -25.14 -20.23 -0.77
C PRO A 159 -26.05 -19.00 -0.89
N ALA A 160 -25.98 -18.06 0.06
CA ALA A 160 -26.76 -16.83 0.04
C ALA A 160 -26.44 -15.89 -1.13
N TYR A 161 -25.25 -16.04 -1.74
CA TYR A 161 -24.78 -15.24 -2.87
C TYR A 161 -25.03 -15.93 -4.22
N ILE A 162 -25.68 -17.09 -4.22
CA ILE A 162 -26.01 -17.83 -5.44
C ILE A 162 -27.34 -17.35 -5.99
N ARG A 163 -27.34 -16.97 -7.27
CA ARG A 163 -28.51 -16.51 -8.02
C ARG A 163 -28.52 -17.18 -9.39
N GLU A 164 -29.70 -17.34 -9.97
CA GLU A 164 -29.82 -17.69 -11.38
C GLU A 164 -29.73 -16.40 -12.21
N ASN A 165 -28.91 -16.41 -13.28
CA ASN A 165 -28.87 -15.30 -14.23
C ASN A 165 -29.97 -15.45 -15.29
N ASP A 166 -30.13 -14.45 -16.16
CA ASP A 166 -31.15 -14.44 -17.22
C ASP A 166 -30.99 -15.57 -18.26
N ALA A 167 -29.84 -16.25 -18.27
CA ALA A 167 -29.56 -17.41 -19.12
C ALA A 167 -29.82 -18.75 -18.41
N GLY A 168 -30.39 -18.76 -17.20
CA GLY A 168 -30.67 -19.97 -16.42
C GLY A 168 -29.43 -20.56 -15.74
N VAL A 169 -28.32 -19.85 -15.70
CA VAL A 169 -27.05 -20.33 -15.10
C VAL A 169 -26.97 -19.85 -13.66
N SER A 170 -26.73 -20.78 -12.73
CA SER A 170 -26.38 -20.44 -11.35
C SER A 170 -25.03 -19.75 -11.28
N ILE A 171 -25.02 -18.54 -10.74
CA ILE A 171 -23.84 -17.68 -10.56
C ILE A 171 -23.66 -17.34 -9.08
N CYS A 172 -22.42 -17.18 -8.63
CA CYS A 172 -22.08 -16.58 -7.35
C CYS A 172 -21.73 -15.11 -7.58
N ASP A 173 -22.49 -14.19 -6.98
CA ASP A 173 -22.33 -12.75 -7.20
C ASP A 173 -21.28 -12.08 -6.31
N ASN A 174 -20.63 -12.85 -5.43
CA ASN A 174 -19.71 -12.37 -4.40
C ASN A 174 -18.26 -12.81 -4.59
N ARG A 175 -17.85 -13.12 -5.84
CA ARG A 175 -16.49 -13.60 -6.16
C ARG A 175 -15.53 -12.44 -6.38
N LEU A 176 -14.25 -12.68 -6.10
CA LEU A 176 -13.16 -11.76 -6.41
C LEU A 176 -12.37 -12.24 -7.64
N GLN A 177 -12.12 -11.33 -8.57
CA GLN A 177 -11.13 -11.48 -9.64
C GLN A 177 -9.90 -10.64 -9.30
N TYR A 178 -8.75 -11.29 -9.10
CA TYR A 178 -7.50 -10.58 -8.88
C TYR A 178 -7.05 -9.91 -10.18
N LEU A 179 -6.84 -8.60 -10.11
CA LEU A 179 -6.24 -7.83 -11.20
C LEU A 179 -4.72 -7.83 -11.07
N VAL A 180 -4.23 -7.67 -9.83
CA VAL A 180 -2.83 -7.77 -9.45
C VAL A 180 -2.70 -8.20 -7.99
N ALA A 181 -1.69 -9.02 -7.69
CA ALA A 181 -1.37 -9.42 -6.32
C ALA A 181 -0.36 -8.45 -5.68
N LYS A 182 -0.42 -8.32 -4.35
CA LYS A 182 0.59 -7.61 -3.55
C LYS A 182 1.99 -8.14 -3.88
N GLY A 183 2.95 -7.23 -4.02
CA GLY A 183 4.34 -7.56 -4.34
C GLY A 183 4.63 -7.79 -5.83
N ALA A 184 3.61 -7.78 -6.69
CA ALA A 184 3.82 -7.91 -8.13
C ALA A 184 4.65 -6.73 -8.68
N ILE A 185 5.66 -7.03 -9.48
CA ILE A 185 6.50 -6.03 -10.15
C ILE A 185 5.85 -5.66 -11.48
N LEU A 186 5.45 -4.39 -11.62
CA LEU A 186 4.82 -3.84 -12.80
C LEU A 186 5.76 -2.86 -13.48
N ARG A 187 5.95 -2.98 -14.79
CA ARG A 187 6.70 -1.98 -15.56
C ARG A 187 5.90 -0.68 -15.64
N LYS A 188 6.57 0.47 -15.65
CA LYS A 188 5.90 1.75 -15.81
C LYS A 188 5.14 1.80 -17.14
N GLY A 189 3.86 2.15 -17.10
CA GLY A 189 2.96 2.12 -18.26
C GLY A 189 2.45 0.72 -18.63
N GLN A 190 2.80 -0.33 -17.88
CA GLN A 190 2.19 -1.64 -18.04
C GLN A 190 0.71 -1.57 -17.65
N ARG A 191 -0.15 -2.01 -18.58
CA ARG A 191 -1.58 -2.12 -18.36
C ARG A 191 -1.94 -3.58 -18.13
N LEU A 192 -2.46 -3.88 -16.94
CA LEU A 192 -2.93 -5.21 -16.59
C LEU A 192 -4.36 -5.37 -17.10
N LYS A 193 -4.52 -6.12 -18.20
CA LYS A 193 -5.81 -6.30 -18.86
C LYS A 193 -6.45 -7.59 -18.42
N HIS A 194 -7.73 -7.53 -18.08
CA HIS A 194 -8.55 -8.69 -17.81
C HIS A 194 -9.80 -8.62 -18.69
N LYS A 195 -10.17 -9.77 -19.28
CA LYS A 195 -11.36 -9.89 -20.12
C LYS A 195 -12.59 -10.11 -19.26
N PHE A 196 -13.64 -9.38 -19.57
CA PHE A 196 -14.94 -9.47 -18.93
C PHE A 196 -16.02 -9.57 -19.99
N CYS A 197 -17.19 -10.01 -19.54
CA CYS A 197 -18.37 -10.09 -20.37
C CYS A 197 -19.57 -9.61 -19.57
N LYS A 198 -20.44 -8.84 -20.20
CA LYS A 198 -21.70 -8.39 -19.61
C LYS A 198 -22.86 -8.78 -20.51
N PHE A 199 -23.88 -9.38 -19.90
CA PHE A 199 -25.19 -9.58 -20.52
C PHE A 199 -26.01 -8.28 -20.49
N SER A 200 -26.73 -8.02 -21.57
CA SER A 200 -27.66 -6.89 -21.72
C SER A 200 -28.96 -7.43 -22.31
N GLN A 201 -30.07 -7.27 -21.59
CA GLN A 201 -31.39 -7.66 -22.08
C GLN A 201 -31.82 -6.70 -23.19
N THR A 202 -31.49 -5.42 -23.03
CA THR A 202 -31.88 -4.33 -23.92
C THR A 202 -30.73 -3.35 -24.16
N ALA A 203 -30.92 -2.44 -25.12
CA ALA A 203 -29.97 -1.35 -25.38
C ALA A 203 -29.78 -0.40 -24.16
N GLN A 204 -30.75 -0.37 -23.24
CA GLN A 204 -30.71 0.44 -22.02
C GLN A 204 -29.73 -0.13 -20.98
N ASP A 205 -29.40 -1.42 -21.05
CA ASP A 205 -28.48 -2.10 -20.12
C ASP A 205 -27.00 -1.83 -20.44
N ARG A 206 -26.68 -0.64 -20.93
CA ARG A 206 -25.33 -0.27 -21.36
C ARG A 206 -24.35 0.00 -20.21
N MET A 207 -24.85 0.31 -19.02
CA MET A 207 -24.02 0.68 -17.86
C MET A 207 -23.91 -0.46 -16.85
N PHE A 208 -22.80 -0.52 -16.12
CA PHE A 208 -22.70 -1.27 -14.87
C PHE A 208 -21.69 -0.63 -13.91
N VAL A 209 -21.76 -0.98 -12.64
CA VAL A 209 -20.79 -0.53 -11.62
C VAL A 209 -19.76 -1.63 -11.38
N ALA A 210 -18.50 -1.32 -11.68
CA ALA A 210 -17.34 -2.12 -11.31
C ALA A 210 -16.85 -1.67 -9.92
N THR A 211 -16.87 -2.59 -8.94
CA THR A 211 -16.37 -2.32 -7.59
C THR A 211 -14.96 -2.91 -7.42
N LEU A 212 -14.00 -2.05 -7.14
CA LEU A 212 -12.60 -2.43 -6.88
C LEU A 212 -12.35 -2.52 -5.38
N TYR A 213 -11.63 -3.56 -4.98
CA TYR A 213 -11.20 -3.82 -3.61
C TYR A 213 -9.67 -3.87 -3.53
N THR A 214 -9.15 -3.53 -2.36
CA THR A 214 -7.73 -3.67 -1.99
C THR A 214 -7.54 -4.52 -0.74
N SER A 215 -6.40 -5.18 -0.62
CA SER A 215 -6.00 -5.87 0.61
C SER A 215 -4.49 -5.89 0.79
N ASP A 216 -4.07 -5.73 2.05
CA ASP A 216 -2.69 -5.89 2.50
C ASP A 216 -2.33 -7.36 2.83
N SER A 217 -3.31 -8.27 2.82
CA SER A 217 -3.11 -9.69 3.10
C SER A 217 -2.29 -10.41 2.04
N GLU A 218 -1.43 -11.33 2.48
CA GLU A 218 -0.72 -12.28 1.60
C GLU A 218 -1.61 -13.51 1.25
N GLN A 219 -2.73 -13.70 1.95
CA GLN A 219 -3.67 -14.78 1.65
C GLN A 219 -4.56 -14.44 0.45
N ILE A 220 -4.76 -15.42 -0.43
CA ILE A 220 -5.68 -15.30 -1.57
C ILE A 220 -7.12 -15.48 -1.07
N MET A 221 -7.95 -14.47 -1.30
CA MET A 221 -9.36 -14.46 -0.91
C MET A 221 -10.23 -14.70 -2.13
N ARG A 222 -11.24 -15.53 -1.97
CA ARG A 222 -12.16 -15.90 -3.04
C ARG A 222 -13.40 -15.01 -3.05
N TYR A 223 -13.85 -14.54 -1.89
CA TYR A 223 -15.09 -13.75 -1.76
C TYR A 223 -14.85 -12.37 -1.15
N THR A 224 -15.80 -11.46 -1.35
CA THR A 224 -15.69 -10.09 -0.82
C THR A 224 -16.00 -9.98 0.68
N ASP A 225 -16.37 -11.07 1.33
CA ASP A 225 -16.62 -11.14 2.78
C ASP A 225 -15.57 -12.03 3.48
N GLU A 226 -14.48 -12.33 2.78
CA GLU A 226 -13.32 -13.00 3.34
C GLU A 226 -12.23 -11.98 3.70
N GLY A 227 -11.66 -12.13 4.88
CA GLY A 227 -10.47 -11.39 5.32
C GLY A 227 -10.64 -9.87 5.39
N GLU A 228 -9.50 -9.19 5.53
CA GLU A 228 -9.44 -7.73 5.56
C GLU A 228 -9.32 -7.19 4.12
N ILE A 229 -10.47 -6.87 3.53
CA ILE A 229 -10.55 -6.15 2.27
C ILE A 229 -11.23 -4.80 2.45
N MET A 230 -10.77 -3.82 1.68
CA MET A 230 -11.34 -2.47 1.66
C MET A 230 -11.84 -2.15 0.25
N GLU A 231 -13.07 -1.63 0.14
CA GLU A 231 -13.58 -1.06 -1.11
C GLU A 231 -12.72 0.16 -1.45
N LEU A 232 -12.00 0.10 -2.56
CA LEU A 232 -11.19 1.21 -3.05
C LEU A 232 -12.06 2.22 -3.79
N CYS A 233 -12.91 1.73 -4.70
CA CYS A 233 -13.76 2.60 -5.51
C CYS A 233 -14.90 1.84 -6.20
N LYS A 234 -15.86 2.63 -6.70
CA LYS A 234 -16.90 2.20 -7.63
C LYS A 234 -16.77 2.99 -8.92
N TRP A 235 -16.60 2.29 -10.04
CA TRP A 235 -16.51 2.88 -11.35
C TRP A 235 -17.74 2.49 -12.18
N THR A 236 -18.50 3.48 -12.65
CA THR A 236 -19.59 3.23 -13.59
C THR A 236 -19.03 3.15 -15.00
N VAL A 237 -19.04 1.96 -15.59
CA VAL A 237 -18.55 1.67 -16.94
C VAL A 237 -19.72 1.75 -17.92
N ASP A 238 -19.55 2.52 -19.00
CA ASP A 238 -20.48 2.62 -20.12
C ASP A 238 -20.01 1.73 -21.26
N LEU A 239 -20.74 0.66 -21.58
CA LEU A 239 -20.47 -0.17 -22.75
C LEU A 239 -21.08 0.39 -24.03
N GLY A 240 -21.98 1.37 -23.94
CA GLY A 240 -22.64 1.98 -25.09
C GLY A 240 -21.68 2.73 -26.02
N VAL A 241 -20.48 3.05 -25.54
CA VAL A 241 -19.39 3.61 -26.34
C VAL A 241 -18.73 2.57 -27.24
N LEU A 242 -18.88 1.26 -26.95
CA LEU A 242 -18.20 0.20 -27.69
C LEU A 242 -18.95 -0.13 -29.00
N PRO A 243 -18.23 -0.29 -30.13
CA PRO A 243 -18.85 -0.66 -31.41
C PRO A 243 -19.62 -1.98 -31.35
N SER A 244 -19.08 -2.98 -30.65
CA SER A 244 -19.73 -4.29 -30.47
C SER A 244 -21.06 -4.18 -29.74
N PHE A 245 -21.15 -3.32 -28.72
CA PHE A 245 -22.40 -3.06 -28.02
C PHE A 245 -23.41 -2.37 -28.95
N GLN A 246 -23.00 -1.32 -29.66
CA GLN A 246 -23.88 -0.56 -30.56
C GLN A 246 -24.46 -1.44 -31.67
N GLN A 247 -23.64 -2.33 -32.25
CA GLN A 247 -24.09 -3.28 -33.25
C GLN A 247 -25.15 -4.25 -32.69
N ASN A 248 -24.88 -4.85 -31.53
CA ASN A 248 -25.82 -5.79 -30.91
C ASN A 248 -27.10 -5.10 -30.42
N ALA A 249 -27.01 -3.88 -29.89
CA ALA A 249 -28.15 -3.08 -29.46
C ALA A 249 -29.05 -2.65 -30.63
N GLY A 250 -28.46 -2.45 -31.82
CA GLY A 250 -29.20 -2.12 -33.04
C GLY A 250 -29.91 -3.30 -33.71
N MET A 251 -29.59 -4.54 -33.30
CA MET A 251 -30.23 -5.76 -33.81
C MET A 251 -31.07 -6.38 -32.68
N PRO A 252 -32.41 -6.24 -32.68
CA PRO A 252 -33.25 -6.79 -31.62
C PRO A 252 -33.03 -8.30 -31.46
N GLN A 253 -32.40 -8.70 -30.35
CA GLN A 253 -32.23 -10.10 -30.00
C GLN A 253 -33.29 -10.48 -28.95
N PRO A 254 -34.15 -11.50 -29.20
CA PRO A 254 -35.24 -11.85 -28.29
C PRO A 254 -34.76 -12.24 -26.88
N ASN A 255 -33.53 -12.73 -26.77
CA ASN A 255 -32.94 -13.24 -25.52
C ASN A 255 -31.80 -12.34 -25.00
N GLY A 256 -31.73 -11.06 -25.41
CA GLY A 256 -30.62 -10.17 -25.08
C GLY A 256 -29.31 -10.56 -25.78
N PHE A 257 -28.20 -9.95 -25.36
CA PHE A 257 -26.88 -10.18 -25.95
C PHE A 257 -25.73 -9.98 -24.96
N TYR A 258 -24.59 -10.60 -25.26
CA TYR A 258 -23.36 -10.44 -24.51
C TYR A 258 -22.42 -9.44 -25.18
N THR A 259 -21.76 -8.62 -24.37
CA THR A 259 -20.69 -7.72 -24.82
C THR A 259 -19.40 -8.10 -24.10
N GLU A 260 -18.39 -8.50 -24.88
CA GLU A 260 -17.03 -8.72 -24.39
C GLU A 260 -16.23 -7.42 -24.39
N PHE A 261 -15.48 -7.19 -23.31
CA PHE A 261 -14.63 -6.01 -23.14
C PHE A 261 -13.45 -6.34 -22.23
N GLU A 262 -12.43 -5.48 -22.25
CA GLU A 262 -11.29 -5.58 -21.34
C GLU A 262 -11.34 -4.42 -20.34
N LEU A 263 -11.08 -4.69 -19.07
CA LEU A 263 -10.75 -3.65 -18.10
C LEU A 263 -9.26 -3.73 -17.79
N GLY A 264 -8.59 -2.60 -17.96
CA GLY A 264 -7.20 -2.38 -17.66
C GLY A 264 -7.03 -1.72 -16.30
N LEU A 265 -6.08 -2.22 -15.51
CA LEU A 265 -5.53 -1.53 -14.34
C LEU A 265 -4.13 -1.02 -14.68
N GLU A 266 -3.89 0.26 -14.45
CA GLU A 266 -2.57 0.90 -14.54
C GLU A 266 -2.23 1.48 -13.16
N LEU A 267 -1.09 1.06 -12.60
CA LEU A 267 -0.57 1.60 -11.35
C LEU A 267 0.55 2.59 -11.68
N ASP A 268 0.43 3.81 -11.17
CA ASP A 268 1.51 4.80 -11.14
C ASP A 268 1.85 5.13 -9.67
N SER A 269 2.96 5.80 -9.43
CA SER A 269 3.47 6.08 -8.07
C SER A 269 2.51 6.90 -7.19
N ALA A 270 1.50 7.55 -7.77
CA ALA A 270 0.54 8.41 -7.06
C ALA A 270 -0.93 8.11 -7.39
N GLU A 271 -1.22 7.22 -8.35
CA GLU A 271 -2.57 7.03 -8.88
C GLU A 271 -2.81 5.59 -9.30
N VAL A 272 -4.05 5.12 -9.12
CA VAL A 272 -4.53 3.87 -9.70
C VAL A 272 -5.51 4.25 -10.81
N ARG A 273 -5.36 3.70 -12.01
CA ARG A 273 -6.20 4.07 -13.15
C ARG A 273 -6.94 2.86 -13.68
N GLY A 274 -8.25 3.01 -13.85
CA GLY A 274 -9.11 2.07 -14.56
C GLY A 274 -9.27 2.49 -16.02
N VAL A 275 -9.12 1.56 -16.96
CA VAL A 275 -9.23 1.83 -18.40
C VAL A 275 -10.17 0.80 -19.04
N LEU A 276 -11.17 1.25 -19.79
CA LEU A 276 -12.02 0.38 -20.62
C LEU A 276 -11.33 0.23 -21.96
N ILE A 277 -11.04 -1.02 -22.34
CA ILE A 277 -10.27 -1.36 -23.52
C ILE A 277 -11.11 -2.26 -24.43
N HIS A 278 -11.08 -1.97 -25.74
CA HIS A 278 -11.69 -2.82 -26.75
C HIS A 278 -10.81 -2.80 -28.01
N GLN A 279 -10.46 -4.00 -28.50
CA GLN A 279 -9.54 -4.20 -29.63
C GLN A 279 -8.22 -3.42 -29.49
N GLY A 280 -7.71 -3.30 -28.25
CA GLY A 280 -6.46 -2.61 -27.95
C GLY A 280 -6.54 -1.08 -27.88
N GLN A 281 -7.71 -0.48 -28.09
CA GLN A 281 -7.93 0.97 -27.96
C GLN A 281 -8.62 1.32 -26.64
N ASP A 282 -8.42 2.55 -26.15
CA ASP A 282 -9.00 3.07 -24.92
C ASP A 282 -10.36 3.72 -25.22
N TRP A 283 -11.42 3.27 -24.55
CA TRP A 283 -12.81 3.72 -24.75
C TRP A 283 -13.41 4.40 -23.51
N GLY A 284 -12.72 4.33 -22.37
CA GLY A 284 -13.12 4.97 -21.12
C GLY A 284 -11.98 4.94 -20.12
N ARG A 285 -11.95 5.91 -19.20
CA ARG A 285 -10.91 6.00 -18.19
C ARG A 285 -11.44 6.63 -16.91
N VAL A 286 -10.92 6.18 -15.79
CA VAL A 286 -11.12 6.78 -14.47
C VAL A 286 -9.79 6.79 -13.72
N VAL A 287 -9.54 7.86 -12.97
CA VAL A 287 -8.42 7.96 -12.03
C VAL A 287 -9.00 7.76 -10.64
N PHE A 288 -8.41 6.85 -9.88
CA PHE A 288 -8.71 6.63 -8.49
C PHE A 288 -7.57 7.24 -7.67
N ASP A 289 -7.90 8.22 -6.84
CA ASP A 289 -6.94 8.83 -5.95
C ASP A 289 -6.38 7.77 -5.01
N PHE A 290 -5.05 7.71 -4.92
CA PHE A 290 -4.36 6.84 -3.98
C PHE A 290 -4.51 7.43 -2.58
N ARG A 291 -4.97 6.62 -1.61
CA ARG A 291 -5.08 6.88 -0.15
C ARG A 291 -4.78 8.33 0.29
N ALA A 292 -5.82 9.08 0.64
CA ALA A 292 -5.69 10.22 1.56
C ALA A 292 -5.29 9.75 2.97
#